data_AF-A0A7R9QIE9-F1
#
_entry.id   AF-A0A7R9QIE9-F1
#
_cell.length_a   1.000
_cell.length_b   1.000
_cell.length_c   1.000
_cell.angle_alpha   90.00
_cell.angle_beta   90.00
_cell.angle_gamma   90.00
#
_symmetry.space_group_name_H-M   'P 1'
#
loop_
_entity.id
_entity.type
_entity.pdbx_description
1 polymer ?
#
loop_
_entity_poly.entity_id
_entity_poly.type
_entity_poly.pdbx_seq_one_letter_code
_entity_poly.pdbx_strand_id
1 'polypeptide(L)'
;MSSAVVRFTESLKLLRNISHELRKTLNKDNVNVKNNDMMVYIVDQYRRHDTTDQRVCRPTHELQYMADTYHSYLNSSRHYRQIYDQFYSKGELTADQTAHMLGFKMPEKYEK
;
A
#
# COMPACT_ATOMS: atom_id res chain seq x y z
N MET A 1 -18.60 23.82 -18.15
CA MET A 1 -17.22 23.84 -17.63
C MET A 1 -16.53 22.55 -18.03
N SER A 2 -15.34 22.65 -18.63
CA SER A 2 -14.78 21.67 -19.57
C SER A 2 -14.43 20.31 -18.94
N SER A 3 -14.94 19.21 -19.51
CA SER A 3 -14.73 17.81 -19.08
C SER A 3 -13.25 17.43 -18.96
N ALA A 4 -12.36 18.08 -19.71
CA ALA A 4 -10.92 17.87 -19.66
C ALA A 4 -10.30 18.27 -18.30
N VAL A 5 -10.78 19.34 -17.68
CA VAL A 5 -10.24 19.83 -16.39
C VAL A 5 -10.56 18.85 -15.26
N VAL A 6 -11.77 18.27 -15.28
CA VAL A 6 -12.19 17.27 -14.29
C VAL A 6 -11.31 16.02 -14.42
N ARG A 7 -11.05 15.54 -15.63
CA ARG A 7 -10.22 14.35 -15.88
C ARG A 7 -8.78 14.53 -15.40
N PHE A 8 -8.19 15.70 -15.64
CA PHE A 8 -6.85 16.02 -15.14
C PHE A 8 -6.80 16.03 -13.60
N THR A 9 -7.85 16.57 -12.95
CA THR A 9 -7.90 16.58 -11.48
C THR A 9 -8.02 15.18 -10.86
N GLU A 10 -8.75 14.26 -11.48
CA GLU A 10 -8.86 12.87 -11.01
C GLU A 10 -7.54 12.10 -11.16
N SER A 11 -6.87 12.24 -12.31
CA SER A 11 -5.54 11.67 -12.55
C SER A 11 -4.51 12.13 -11.51
N LEU A 12 -4.53 13.42 -11.15
CA LEU A 12 -3.65 13.97 -10.12
C LEU A 12 -3.99 13.49 -8.72
N LYS A 13 -5.28 13.34 -8.38
CA LYS A 13 -5.71 12.75 -7.11
C LYS A 13 -5.21 11.32 -6.98
N LEU A 14 -5.35 10.52 -8.04
CA LEU A 14 -4.91 9.12 -8.05
C LEU A 14 -3.38 9.01 -7.89
N LEU A 15 -2.61 9.83 -8.61
CA LEU A 15 -1.15 9.90 -8.46
C LEU A 15 -0.74 10.27 -7.04
N ARG A 16 -1.43 11.23 -6.42
CA ARG A 16 -1.21 11.61 -5.02
C ARG A 16 -1.49 10.45 -4.06
N ASN A 17 -2.60 9.75 -4.26
CA ASN A 17 -2.97 8.60 -3.42
C ASN A 17 -1.94 7.47 -3.52
N ILE A 18 -1.48 7.15 -4.73
CA ILE A 18 -0.40 6.16 -4.95
C ILE A 18 0.89 6.61 -4.25
N SER A 19 1.29 7.87 -4.42
CA SER A 19 2.51 8.39 -3.77
C SER A 19 2.42 8.35 -2.23
N HIS A 20 1.21 8.53 -1.69
CA HIS A 20 0.97 8.50 -0.25
C HIS A 20 1.05 7.06 0.29
N GLU A 21 0.47 6.08 -0.41
CA GLU A 21 0.61 4.67 -0.04
C GLU A 21 2.07 4.20 -0.18
N LEU A 22 2.78 4.58 -1.24
CA LEU A 22 4.21 4.29 -1.38
C LEU A 22 5.03 4.89 -0.23
N ARG A 23 4.71 6.11 0.23
CA ARG A 23 5.38 6.67 1.41
C ARG A 23 5.14 5.83 2.65
N LYS A 24 3.90 5.39 2.89
CA LYS A 24 3.56 4.56 4.07
C LYS A 24 4.28 3.23 4.07
N THR A 25 4.46 2.59 2.91
CA THR A 25 5.16 1.30 2.81
C THR A 25 6.68 1.45 2.90
N LEU A 26 7.24 2.53 2.35
CA LEU A 26 8.69 2.80 2.31
C LEU A 26 9.25 3.45 3.59
N ASN A 27 8.39 3.94 4.50
CA ASN A 27 8.77 4.62 5.75
C ASN A 27 9.70 3.82 6.70
N LYS A 28 10.06 2.57 6.38
CA LYS A 28 11.12 1.85 7.10
C LYS A 28 12.52 2.40 6.84
N ASP A 29 12.81 2.96 5.66
CA ASP A 29 14.20 3.26 5.23
C ASP A 29 14.44 4.69 4.71
N ASN A 30 13.57 5.67 5.01
CA ASN A 30 13.74 7.08 4.58
C ASN A 30 13.96 7.24 3.05
N VAL A 31 13.42 6.30 2.26
CA VAL A 31 13.61 6.29 0.81
C VAL A 31 12.79 7.41 0.18
N ASN A 32 13.45 8.27 -0.60
CA ASN A 32 12.79 9.33 -1.34
C ASN A 32 11.83 8.70 -2.37
N VAL A 33 10.51 8.87 -2.15
CA VAL A 33 9.44 8.37 -3.04
C VAL A 33 9.64 8.80 -4.49
N LYS A 34 10.29 9.96 -4.73
CA LYS A 34 10.58 10.46 -6.08
C LYS A 34 11.60 9.60 -6.84
N ASN A 35 12.51 8.93 -6.12
CA ASN A 35 13.55 8.08 -6.69
C ASN A 35 13.12 6.61 -6.73
N ASN A 36 11.89 6.29 -6.33
CA ASN A 36 11.38 4.94 -6.41
C ASN A 36 11.03 4.61 -7.87
N ASP A 37 11.55 3.51 -8.39
CA ASP A 37 11.37 3.09 -9.79
C ASP A 37 9.89 2.97 -10.18
N MET A 38 9.02 2.51 -9.26
CA MET A 38 7.58 2.44 -9.53
C MET A 38 6.97 3.83 -9.70
N MET A 39 7.36 4.80 -8.86
CA MET A 39 6.85 6.16 -8.98
C MET A 39 7.35 6.84 -10.27
N VAL A 40 8.62 6.64 -10.63
CA VAL A 40 9.19 7.16 -11.87
C VAL A 40 8.45 6.58 -13.09
N TYR A 41 8.23 5.26 -13.09
CA TYR A 41 7.49 4.57 -14.15
C TYR A 41 6.05 5.09 -14.28
N ILE A 42 5.31 5.21 -13.18
CA ILE A 42 3.92 5.69 -13.20
C ILE A 42 3.86 7.12 -13.75
N VAL A 43 4.75 8.01 -13.31
CA VAL A 43 4.79 9.40 -13.81
C VAL A 43 5.11 9.42 -15.31
N ASP A 44 6.01 8.57 -15.81
CA ASP A 44 6.33 8.45 -17.23
C ASP A 44 5.12 7.94 -18.03
N GLN A 45 4.39 6.93 -17.54
CA GLN A 45 3.17 6.44 -18.19
C GLN A 45 2.10 7.53 -18.29
N TYR A 46 1.85 8.27 -17.19
CA TYR A 46 0.90 9.39 -17.21
C TYR A 46 1.27 10.47 -18.23
N ARG A 47 2.57 10.78 -18.39
CA ARG A 47 3.04 11.76 -19.38
C ARG A 47 2.87 11.28 -20.82
N ARG A 48 3.17 10.01 -21.10
CA ARG A 48 3.04 9.42 -22.45
C ARG A 48 1.59 9.37 -22.93
N HIS A 49 0.67 9.12 -22.01
CA HIS A 49 -0.77 9.04 -22.30
C HIS A 49 -1.47 10.41 -22.32
N ASP A 50 -0.83 11.48 -21.83
CA ASP A 50 -1.33 12.86 -21.92
C ASP A 50 -1.21 13.44 -23.34
N THR A 51 -0.18 13.04 -24.10
CA THR A 51 0.13 13.60 -25.43
C THR A 51 -0.47 12.80 -26.61
N THR A 52 -1.07 11.64 -26.37
CA THR A 52 -1.52 10.73 -27.44
C THR A 52 -2.98 11.01 -27.82
N ASP A 53 -3.20 12.05 -28.62
CA ASP A 53 -4.51 12.65 -28.90
C ASP A 53 -5.38 11.97 -29.98
N GLN A 54 -4.97 10.82 -30.55
CA GLN A 54 -5.74 10.19 -31.64
C GLN A 54 -6.79 9.17 -31.19
N ARG A 55 -6.83 8.79 -29.90
CA ARG A 55 -7.78 7.81 -29.34
C ARG A 55 -8.21 8.15 -27.91
N VAL A 56 -8.52 9.41 -27.65
CA VAL A 56 -8.73 10.11 -26.36
C VAL A 56 -9.55 9.37 -25.27
N CYS A 57 -10.36 8.36 -25.62
CA CYS A 57 -11.22 7.67 -24.64
C CYS A 57 -10.77 6.28 -24.22
N ARG A 58 -9.97 5.50 -24.97
CA ARG A 58 -9.69 4.10 -24.55
C ARG A 58 -8.43 3.97 -23.69
N PRO A 59 -7.25 4.48 -24.13
CA PRO A 59 -6.00 4.33 -23.37
C PRO A 59 -6.00 5.11 -22.05
N THR A 60 -6.75 6.21 -21.97
CA THR A 60 -6.86 7.04 -20.75
C THR A 60 -7.65 6.33 -19.64
N HIS A 61 -8.76 5.67 -19.99
CA HIS A 61 -9.53 4.85 -19.03
C HIS A 61 -8.75 3.60 -18.64
N GLU A 62 -8.04 2.96 -19.58
CA GLU A 62 -7.17 1.83 -19.29
C GLU A 62 -6.06 2.22 -18.29
N LEU A 63 -5.41 3.37 -18.49
CA LEU A 63 -4.40 3.86 -17.55
C LEU A 63 -4.97 4.18 -16.17
N GLN A 64 -6.13 4.84 -16.10
CA GLN A 64 -6.81 5.12 -14.82
C GLN A 64 -7.17 3.83 -14.09
N TYR A 65 -7.74 2.86 -14.82
CA TYR A 65 -8.08 1.55 -14.26
C TYR A 65 -6.84 0.80 -13.74
N MET A 66 -5.73 0.83 -14.49
CA MET A 66 -4.47 0.24 -14.02
C MET A 66 -3.96 0.94 -12.75
N ALA A 67 -3.98 2.26 -12.72
CA ALA A 67 -3.54 3.03 -11.56
C ALA A 67 -4.43 2.78 -10.32
N ASP A 68 -5.75 2.67 -10.48
CA ASP A 68 -6.68 2.27 -9.41
C ASP A 68 -6.42 0.85 -8.90
N THR A 69 -6.10 -0.07 -9.82
CA THR A 69 -5.75 -1.45 -9.49
C THR A 69 -4.46 -1.49 -8.66
N TYR A 70 -3.43 -0.75 -9.06
CA TYR A 70 -2.18 -0.65 -8.29
C TYR A 70 -2.41 0.01 -6.93
N HIS A 71 -3.22 1.06 -6.85
CA HIS A 71 -3.55 1.69 -5.58
C HIS A 71 -4.24 0.71 -4.62
N SER A 72 -5.23 -0.03 -5.13
CA SER A 72 -5.97 -1.04 -4.36
C SER A 72 -5.06 -2.17 -3.89
N TYR A 73 -4.14 -2.61 -4.74
CA TYR A 73 -3.13 -3.63 -4.41
C TYR A 73 -2.18 -3.17 -3.31
N LEU A 74 -1.63 -1.95 -3.40
CA LEU A 74 -0.73 -1.42 -2.37
C LEU A 74 -1.44 -1.28 -1.02
N ASN A 75 -2.68 -0.79 -1.03
CA ASN A 75 -3.46 -0.64 0.19
C ASN A 75 -3.80 -2.01 0.81
N SER A 76 -4.22 -2.99 0.01
CA SER A 76 -4.53 -4.34 0.51
C SER A 76 -3.28 -5.05 1.04
N SER A 77 -2.13 -4.88 0.39
CA SER A 77 -0.84 -5.41 0.86
C SER A 77 -0.45 -4.82 2.23
N ARG A 78 -0.65 -3.51 2.43
CA ARG A 78 -0.40 -2.86 3.74
C ARG A 78 -1.33 -3.41 4.81
N HIS A 79 -2.63 -3.55 4.51
CA HIS A 79 -3.60 -4.11 5.45
C HIS A 79 -3.31 -5.57 5.79
N TYR A 80 -2.98 -6.39 4.79
CA TYR A 80 -2.57 -7.77 4.99
C TYR A 80 -1.37 -7.85 5.95
N ARG A 81 -0.37 -6.98 5.77
CA ARG A 81 0.79 -6.94 6.66
C ARG A 81 0.42 -6.55 8.09
N GLN A 82 -0.49 -5.61 8.29
CA GLN A 82 -0.97 -5.25 9.63
C GLN A 82 -1.64 -6.44 10.33
N ILE A 83 -2.48 -7.18 9.62
CA ILE A 83 -3.16 -8.37 10.14
C ILE A 83 -2.13 -9.48 10.42
N TYR A 84 -1.19 -9.70 9.50
CA TYR A 84 -0.12 -10.67 9.67
C TYR A 84 0.76 -10.36 10.90
N ASP A 85 1.12 -9.09 11.07
CA ASP A 85 1.89 -8.62 12.23
C ASP A 85 1.12 -8.80 13.55
N GLN A 86 -0.20 -8.61 13.52
CA GLN A 86 -1.05 -8.74 14.71
C GLN A 86 -1.30 -10.20 15.12
N PHE A 87 -1.55 -11.10 14.16
CA PHE A 87 -2.06 -12.45 14.44
C PHE A 87 -1.07 -13.57 14.14
N TYR A 88 -0.16 -13.40 13.18
CA TYR A 88 0.75 -14.47 12.73
C TYR A 88 2.19 -14.27 13.21
N SER A 89 2.57 -13.06 13.64
CA SER A 89 3.95 -12.76 14.06
C SER A 89 4.27 -13.15 15.51
N LYS A 90 3.27 -13.64 16.26
CA LYS A 90 3.48 -14.35 17.51
C LYS A 90 3.29 -15.82 17.18
N GLY A 91 4.37 -16.60 17.10
CA GLY A 91 4.30 -18.04 16.84
C GLY A 91 3.55 -18.80 17.95
N GLU A 92 4.00 -20.00 18.30
CA GLU A 92 3.45 -20.70 19.46
C GLU A 92 3.71 -19.89 20.74
N LEU A 93 2.64 -19.48 21.42
CA LEU A 93 2.74 -18.88 22.75
C LEU A 93 3.24 -19.96 23.71
N THR A 94 4.31 -19.66 24.45
CA THR A 94 4.81 -20.58 25.48
C THR A 94 3.71 -20.87 26.52
N ALA A 95 3.77 -22.03 27.17
CA ALA A 95 2.78 -22.42 28.19
C ALA A 95 2.59 -21.35 29.27
N ASP A 96 3.67 -20.65 29.64
CA ASP A 96 3.65 -19.56 30.62
C ASP A 96 2.96 -18.28 30.11
N GLN A 97 3.17 -17.91 28.84
CA GLN A 97 2.47 -16.78 28.21
C GLN A 97 0.97 -17.04 28.06
N THR A 98 0.61 -18.29 27.73
CA THR A 98 -0.79 -18.72 27.64
C THR A 98 -1.45 -18.75 29.02
N ALA A 99 -0.76 -19.25 30.04
CA ALA A 99 -1.26 -19.22 31.42
C ALA A 99 -1.56 -17.79 31.88
N HIS A 100 -0.63 -16.86 31.68
CA HIS A 100 -0.84 -15.44 32.01
C HIS A 100 -1.97 -14.79 31.22
N MET A 101 -2.14 -15.10 29.94
CA MET A 101 -3.26 -14.61 29.12
C MET A 101 -4.63 -15.04 29.67
N LEU A 102 -4.69 -16.24 30.24
CA LEU A 102 -5.90 -16.82 30.83
C LEU A 102 -6.09 -16.45 32.32
N GLY A 103 -5.17 -15.68 32.91
CA GLY A 103 -5.21 -15.30 34.32
C GLY A 103 -4.70 -16.39 35.28
N PHE A 104 -4.04 -17.42 34.77
CA PHE A 104 -3.37 -18.44 35.56
C PHE A 104 -1.91 -18.05 35.85
N LYS A 105 -1.41 -18.41 37.03
CA LYS A 105 0.02 -18.34 37.37
C LYS A 105 0.64 -19.73 37.25
N MET A 106 1.77 -19.82 36.58
CA MET A 106 2.52 -21.08 36.49
C MET A 106 3.23 -21.36 37.83
N PRO A 107 3.20 -22.60 38.34
CA PRO A 107 3.91 -22.93 39.58
C PRO A 107 5.43 -22.86 39.37
N GLU A 108 6.15 -22.34 40.37
CA GLU A 108 7.62 -22.33 40.36
C GLU A 108 8.15 -23.76 40.31
N LYS A 109 9.09 -24.02 39.39
CA LYS A 109 9.71 -25.34 39.28
C LYS A 109 10.52 -25.59 40.55
N TYR A 110 10.23 -26.72 41.20
CA TYR A 110 10.99 -27.18 42.37
C TYR A 110 12.40 -27.58 41.92
N GLU A 111 13.40 -26.76 42.23
CA GLU A 111 14.81 -27.15 42.10
C GLU A 111 15.22 -27.97 43.34
N LYS A 112 15.75 -29.18 43.10
CA LYS A 112 16.22 -30.10 44.15
C LYS A 112 17.63 -29.77 44.61
#